data_AF-A0A2S4XSC4-F1
#
_entry.id   AF-A0A2S4XSC4-F1
#
_cell.length_a   1.000
_cell.length_b   1.000
_cell.length_c   1.000
_cell.angle_alpha   90.00
_cell.angle_beta   90.00
_cell.angle_gamma   90.00
#
_symmetry.space_group_name_H-M   'P 1'
#
loop_
_entity.id
_entity.type
_entity.pdbx_description
1 polymer ?
#
loop_
_entity_poly.entity_id
_entity_poly.type
_entity_poly.pdbx_seq_one_letter_code
_entity_poly.pdbx_strand_id
1 'polypeptide(L)'
;MTLAASAPAATPAPKKAPARYNAEEVHHFLEGFYGNHGPRPWERKHMVGDALKKRVEKNKKYDVLLCAQNAPRDIAIGRVTTAQSARVGWATVTTMWNRGPNQHFTAYVDLDASKPIKLTQIDCSPGRH
;
A
#
# COMPACT_ATOMS: atom_id res chain seq x y z
N MET A 1 -42.49 -41.77 -31.60
CA MET A 1 -41.25 -41.73 -30.79
C MET A 1 -40.60 -40.39 -31.02
N THR A 2 -40.63 -39.48 -30.05
CA THR A 2 -40.10 -38.11 -30.19
C THR A 2 -38.76 -38.04 -29.48
N LEU A 3 -37.69 -37.78 -30.24
CA LEU A 3 -36.32 -37.68 -29.73
C LEU A 3 -36.14 -36.27 -29.14
N ALA A 4 -35.96 -36.17 -27.82
CA ALA A 4 -35.62 -34.91 -27.16
C ALA A 4 -34.11 -34.65 -27.31
N ALA A 5 -33.74 -33.62 -28.05
CA ALA A 5 -32.37 -33.15 -28.15
C ALA A 5 -32.00 -32.36 -26.88
N SER A 6 -31.12 -32.90 -26.04
CA SER A 6 -30.53 -32.17 -24.92
C SER A 6 -29.50 -31.18 -25.45
N ALA A 7 -29.76 -29.88 -25.29
CA ALA A 7 -28.80 -28.82 -25.59
C ALA A 7 -27.63 -28.84 -24.58
N PRO A 8 -26.38 -28.55 -25.01
CA PRO A 8 -25.24 -28.52 -24.11
C PRO A 8 -25.36 -27.33 -23.14
N ALA A 9 -25.10 -27.58 -21.86
CA ALA A 9 -25.04 -26.54 -20.85
C ALA A 9 -23.86 -25.60 -21.15
N ALA A 10 -24.14 -24.31 -21.35
CA ALA A 10 -23.12 -23.29 -21.57
C ALA A 10 -22.23 -23.17 -20.32
N THR A 11 -20.93 -23.39 -20.48
CA THR A 11 -19.95 -23.17 -19.41
C THR A 11 -19.85 -21.67 -19.14
N PRO A 12 -20.01 -21.18 -17.89
CA PRO A 12 -19.87 -19.77 -17.61
C PRO A 12 -18.45 -19.30 -17.97
N ALA A 13 -18.36 -18.22 -18.74
CA ALA A 13 -17.09 -17.64 -19.15
C ALA A 13 -16.24 -17.28 -17.91
N PRO A 14 -14.91 -17.42 -17.96
CA PRO A 14 -14.06 -17.04 -16.84
C PRO A 14 -14.28 -15.55 -16.52
N LYS A 15 -14.66 -15.25 -15.28
CA LYS A 15 -14.76 -13.87 -14.79
C LYS A 15 -13.40 -13.21 -14.97
N LYS A 16 -13.34 -12.13 -15.74
CA LYS A 16 -12.14 -11.29 -15.89
C LYS A 16 -11.60 -10.97 -14.50
N ALA A 17 -10.33 -11.29 -14.24
CA ALA A 17 -9.70 -10.95 -12.98
C ALA A 17 -9.84 -9.43 -12.75
N PRO A 18 -10.16 -8.99 -11.52
CA PRO A 18 -10.28 -7.57 -11.23
C PRO A 18 -8.94 -6.88 -11.55
N ALA A 19 -9.03 -5.66 -12.08
CA ALA A 19 -7.85 -4.86 -12.40
C ALA A 19 -6.97 -4.70 -11.16
N ARG A 20 -5.65 -4.69 -11.38
CA ARG A 20 -4.65 -4.57 -10.33
C ARG A 20 -3.74 -3.39 -10.57
N TYR A 21 -3.38 -2.70 -9.51
CA TYR A 21 -2.36 -1.68 -9.57
C TYR A 21 -0.99 -2.30 -9.86
N ASN A 22 -0.23 -1.64 -10.71
CA ASN A 22 1.14 -2.02 -11.05
C ASN A 22 2.17 -1.31 -10.13
N ALA A 23 3.46 -1.61 -10.31
CA ALA A 23 4.51 -1.07 -9.45
C ALA A 23 4.69 0.46 -9.57
N GLU A 24 4.49 1.03 -10.76
CA GLU A 24 4.62 2.46 -11.03
C GLU A 24 3.48 3.25 -10.37
N GLU A 25 2.24 2.76 -10.48
CA GLU A 25 1.07 3.35 -9.82
C GLU A 25 1.23 3.35 -8.29
N VAL A 26 1.77 2.27 -7.73
CA VAL A 26 2.07 2.19 -6.30
C VAL A 26 3.21 3.14 -5.92
N HIS A 27 4.23 3.29 -6.76
CA HIS A 27 5.33 4.21 -6.50
C HIS A 27 4.83 5.65 -6.43
N HIS A 28 4.06 6.09 -7.43
CA HIS A 28 3.46 7.41 -7.46
C HIS A 28 2.50 7.66 -6.29
N PHE A 29 1.72 6.64 -5.89
CA PHE A 29 0.91 6.73 -4.69
C PHE A 29 1.77 7.00 -3.45
N LEU A 30 2.87 6.26 -3.25
CA LEU A 30 3.73 6.41 -2.09
C LEU A 30 4.48 7.75 -2.09
N GLU A 31 4.98 8.19 -3.24
CA GLU A 31 5.60 9.52 -3.40
C GLU A 31 4.61 10.63 -3.04
N GLY A 32 3.39 10.58 -3.59
CA GLY A 32 2.36 11.58 -3.30
C GLY A 32 1.87 11.52 -1.85
N PHE A 33 1.77 10.32 -1.27
CA PHE A 33 1.35 10.12 0.11
C PHE A 33 2.36 10.69 1.10
N TYR A 34 3.66 10.39 0.93
CA TYR A 34 4.69 10.83 1.85
C TYR A 34 5.15 12.27 1.58
N GLY A 35 5.20 12.69 0.31
CA GLY A 35 5.88 13.94 -0.06
C GLY A 35 7.27 14.05 0.56
N ASN A 36 7.71 15.27 0.85
CA ASN A 36 9.06 15.50 1.40
C ASN A 36 9.14 15.25 2.92
N HIS A 37 8.06 15.46 3.69
CA HIS A 37 8.12 15.47 5.16
C HIS A 37 7.18 14.48 5.84
N GLY A 38 6.43 13.71 5.05
CA GLY A 38 5.39 12.80 5.52
C GLY A 38 3.98 13.25 5.15
N PRO A 39 2.99 12.36 5.37
CA PRO A 39 1.62 12.59 4.95
C PRO A 39 0.99 13.75 5.74
N ARG A 40 0.27 14.63 5.02
CA ARG A 40 -0.47 15.75 5.61
C ARG A 40 -1.79 15.22 6.21
N PRO A 41 -2.54 16.05 6.96
CA PRO A 41 -3.76 15.60 7.62
C PRO A 41 -4.80 14.97 6.67
N TRP A 42 -4.87 15.43 5.42
CA TRP A 42 -5.80 14.90 4.43
C TRP A 42 -5.40 13.48 3.99
N GLU A 43 -4.15 13.25 3.65
CA GLU A 43 -3.65 11.92 3.24
C GLU A 43 -3.81 10.92 4.39
N ARG A 44 -3.48 11.33 5.62
CA ARG A 44 -3.69 10.50 6.83
C ARG A 44 -5.15 10.09 6.99
N LYS A 45 -6.08 11.00 6.70
CA LYS A 45 -7.53 10.77 6.84
C LYS A 45 -8.10 9.92 5.70
N HIS A 46 -7.61 10.08 4.47
CA HIS A 46 -8.27 9.52 3.28
C HIS A 46 -7.53 8.35 2.63
N MET A 47 -6.20 8.30 2.75
CA MET A 47 -5.33 7.34 2.04
C MET A 47 -4.79 6.23 2.95
N VAL A 48 -5.18 6.21 4.23
CA VAL A 48 -4.82 5.14 5.17
C VAL A 48 -5.99 4.18 5.37
N GLY A 49 -5.71 2.89 5.30
CA GLY A 49 -6.68 1.82 5.56
C GLY A 49 -7.12 1.79 7.02
N ASP A 50 -8.34 1.34 7.28
CA ASP A 50 -9.00 1.51 8.58
C ASP A 50 -8.29 0.74 9.72
N ALA A 51 -7.72 -0.43 9.42
CA ALA A 51 -6.93 -1.19 10.38
C ALA A 51 -5.65 -0.44 10.80
N LEU A 52 -4.96 0.18 9.84
CA LEU A 52 -3.76 0.97 10.11
C LEU A 52 -4.09 2.27 10.84
N LYS A 53 -5.20 2.94 10.51
CA LYS A 53 -5.69 4.11 11.27
C LYS A 53 -5.89 3.79 12.75
N LYS A 54 -6.56 2.68 13.06
CA LYS A 54 -6.72 2.21 14.44
C LYS A 54 -5.38 1.98 15.14
N ARG A 55 -4.35 1.53 14.41
CA ARG A 55 -2.99 1.38 14.96
C ARG A 55 -2.33 2.73 15.23
N VAL A 56 -2.48 3.70 14.33
CA VAL A 56 -1.98 5.08 14.50
C VAL A 56 -2.63 5.73 15.72
N GLU A 57 -3.96 5.66 15.86
CA GLU A 57 -4.71 6.27 16.96
C GLU A 57 -4.31 5.75 18.35
N LYS A 58 -3.91 4.47 18.44
CA LYS A 58 -3.43 3.84 19.68
C LYS A 58 -2.01 4.30 20.06
N ASN A 59 -1.25 4.90 19.15
CA ASN A 59 0.14 5.29 19.35
C ASN A 59 0.32 6.80 19.28
N LYS A 60 -0.03 7.52 20.36
CA LYS A 60 -0.01 9.00 20.37
C LYS A 60 1.38 9.64 20.46
N LYS A 61 2.38 8.90 20.95
CA LYS A 61 3.76 9.40 21.15
C LYS A 61 4.71 9.04 20.00
N TYR A 62 4.23 8.27 19.03
CA TYR A 62 5.04 7.70 17.96
C TYR A 62 4.23 7.63 16.68
N ASP A 63 4.70 8.32 15.65
CA ASP A 63 4.04 8.31 14.35
C ASP A 63 4.30 7.00 13.63
N VAL A 64 3.32 6.10 13.71
CA VAL A 64 3.34 4.79 13.06
C VAL A 64 3.50 4.88 11.54
N LEU A 65 3.12 5.99 10.89
CA LEU A 65 3.24 6.15 9.44
C LEU A 65 4.65 6.52 8.99
N LEU A 66 5.43 7.12 9.89
CA LEU A 66 6.81 7.55 9.67
C LEU A 66 7.84 6.72 10.44
N CYS A 67 7.37 5.83 11.31
CA CYS A 67 8.19 5.08 12.24
C CYS A 67 9.12 5.98 13.08
N ALA A 68 8.61 7.14 13.51
CA ALA A 68 9.40 8.16 14.20
C ALA A 68 8.56 9.01 15.15
N GLN A 69 9.22 9.74 16.06
CA GLN A 69 8.55 10.70 16.96
C GLN A 69 8.42 12.11 16.37
N ASN A 70 9.25 12.43 15.37
CA ASN A 70 9.33 13.76 14.74
C ASN A 70 9.14 13.64 13.23
N ALA A 71 8.97 14.77 12.53
CA ALA A 71 8.94 14.79 11.07
C ALA A 71 10.36 14.77 10.48
N PRO A 72 10.62 13.94 9.45
CA PRO A 72 11.90 13.94 8.75
C PRO A 72 12.09 15.21 7.92
N ARG A 73 13.35 15.51 7.61
CA ARG A 73 13.71 16.58 6.68
C ARG A 73 13.35 16.20 5.26
N ASP A 74 13.55 14.94 4.89
CA ASP A 74 13.26 14.46 3.55
C ASP A 74 12.85 12.97 3.57
N ILE A 75 12.13 12.52 2.56
CA ILE A 75 11.69 11.13 2.40
C ILE A 75 11.93 10.68 0.97
N ALA A 76 12.58 9.51 0.82
CA ALA A 76 12.76 8.84 -0.46
C ALA A 76 12.00 7.52 -0.48
N ILE A 77 11.33 7.25 -1.59
CA ILE A 77 10.65 5.98 -1.86
C ILE A 77 11.59 5.11 -2.70
N GLY A 78 11.85 3.89 -2.21
CA GLY A 78 12.64 2.90 -2.92
C GLY A 78 11.85 2.21 -4.03
N ARG A 79 12.51 1.25 -4.70
CA ARG A 79 11.85 0.42 -5.72
C ARG A 79 10.64 -0.30 -5.13
N VAL A 80 9.52 -0.21 -5.84
CA VAL A 80 8.31 -0.98 -5.52
C VAL A 80 8.45 -2.42 -5.98
N THR A 81 8.06 -3.34 -5.10
CA THR A 81 7.83 -4.75 -5.41
C THR A 81 6.34 -5.04 -5.34
N THR A 82 5.83 -5.89 -6.24
CA THR A 82 4.42 -6.33 -6.20
C THR A 82 4.32 -7.85 -6.19
N ALA A 83 3.43 -8.36 -5.34
CA ALA A 83 2.98 -9.75 -5.35
C ALA A 83 1.53 -9.77 -5.87
N GLN A 84 1.37 -9.88 -7.19
CA GLN A 84 0.07 -9.77 -7.85
C GLN A 84 -0.94 -10.84 -7.39
N SER A 85 -0.47 -12.06 -7.09
CA SER A 85 -1.30 -13.14 -6.54
C SER A 85 -1.80 -12.86 -5.12
N ALA A 86 -0.96 -12.22 -4.29
CA ALA A 86 -1.32 -11.80 -2.94
C ALA A 86 -2.04 -10.45 -2.90
N ARG A 87 -2.07 -9.73 -4.03
CA ARG A 87 -2.63 -8.37 -4.18
C ARG A 87 -1.97 -7.33 -3.29
N VAL A 88 -0.66 -7.46 -3.06
CA VAL A 88 0.09 -6.55 -2.20
C VAL A 88 1.24 -5.93 -2.99
N GLY A 89 1.40 -4.61 -2.86
CA GLY A 89 2.58 -3.87 -3.28
C GLY A 89 3.30 -3.28 -2.09
N TRP A 90 4.63 -3.17 -2.15
CA TRP A 90 5.40 -2.54 -1.07
C TRP A 90 6.67 -1.88 -1.58
N ALA A 91 7.17 -0.92 -0.82
CA ALA A 91 8.48 -0.32 -1.03
C ALA A 91 9.14 0.01 0.31
N THR A 92 10.47 0.03 0.29
CA THR A 92 11.28 0.61 1.36
C THR A 92 11.14 2.12 1.31
N VAL A 93 10.79 2.73 2.44
CA VAL A 93 10.77 4.18 2.63
C VAL A 93 12.00 4.56 3.44
N THR A 94 12.75 5.53 2.96
CA THR A 94 13.95 6.06 3.62
C THR A 94 13.66 7.47 4.11
N THR A 95 13.82 7.70 5.42
CA THR A 95 13.67 9.02 6.02
C THR A 95 15.03 9.60 6.37
N MET A 96 15.21 10.87 6.02
CA MET A 96 16.44 11.63 6.24
C MET A 96 16.22 12.68 7.32
N TRP A 97 17.18 12.81 8.24
CA TRP A 97 17.02 13.59 9.47
C TRP A 97 18.12 14.65 9.60
N ASN A 98 17.81 15.75 10.28
CA ASN A 98 18.81 16.80 10.55
C ASN A 98 19.98 16.32 11.41
N ARG A 99 19.75 15.30 12.24
CA ARG A 99 20.75 14.66 13.09
C ARG A 99 20.50 13.16 13.13
N GLY A 100 21.57 12.39 13.10
CA GLY A 100 21.52 10.93 13.15
C GLY A 100 21.46 10.26 11.77
N PRO A 101 21.47 8.92 11.74
CA PRO A 101 21.44 8.16 10.50
C PRO A 101 20.06 8.23 9.84
N ASN A 102 20.02 7.93 8.54
CA ASN A 102 18.78 7.66 7.84
C ASN A 102 18.08 6.46 8.49
N GLN A 103 16.75 6.50 8.48
CA GLN A 103 15.94 5.37 8.94
C GLN A 103 15.18 4.76 7.77
N HIS A 104 14.88 3.48 7.90
CA HIS A 104 14.20 2.71 6.86
C HIS A 104 13.04 1.95 7.46
N PHE A 105 11.93 1.90 6.73
CA PHE A 105 10.78 1.08 7.05
C PHE A 105 10.09 0.63 5.76
N THR A 106 9.18 -0.32 5.84
CA THR A 106 8.46 -0.81 4.65
C THR A 106 7.01 -0.36 4.68
N ALA A 107 6.54 0.20 3.56
CA ALA A 107 5.15 0.61 3.36
C ALA A 107 4.43 -0.35 2.42
N TYR A 108 3.23 -0.80 2.81
CA TYR A 108 2.44 -1.78 2.07
C TYR A 108 1.10 -1.19 1.62
N VAL A 109 0.65 -1.57 0.43
CA VAL A 109 -0.64 -1.18 -0.16
C VAL A 109 -1.37 -2.41 -0.72
N ASP A 110 -2.71 -2.34 -0.76
CA ASP A 110 -3.52 -3.30 -1.52
C ASP A 110 -3.55 -2.92 -3.01
N LEU A 111 -3.52 -3.92 -3.89
CA LEU A 111 -3.53 -3.75 -5.34
C LEU A 111 -4.93 -3.84 -5.96
N ASP A 112 -6.02 -3.81 -5.19
CA ASP A 112 -7.38 -3.76 -5.71
C ASP A 112 -7.67 -2.48 -6.50
N ALA A 113 -7.60 -2.53 -7.83
CA ALA A 113 -7.94 -1.35 -8.62
C ALA A 113 -9.47 -1.13 -8.74
N SER A 114 -10.31 -1.93 -8.06
CA SER A 114 -11.73 -1.59 -7.88
C SER A 114 -11.95 -0.50 -6.84
N LYS A 115 -10.93 -0.10 -6.08
CA LYS A 115 -10.98 0.92 -5.02
C LYS A 115 -9.74 1.81 -5.11
N PRO A 116 -9.79 3.06 -4.62
CA PRO A 116 -8.59 3.88 -4.51
C PRO A 116 -7.51 3.19 -3.67
N ILE A 117 -6.24 3.32 -4.09
CA ILE A 117 -5.08 2.82 -3.35
C ILE A 117 -5.11 3.38 -1.91
N LYS A 118 -4.84 2.50 -0.95
CA LYS A 118 -4.65 2.88 0.44
C LYS A 118 -3.43 2.18 1.02
N LEU A 119 -2.75 2.90 1.90
CA LEU A 119 -1.71 2.35 2.75
C LEU A 119 -2.36 1.39 3.77
N THR A 120 -2.00 0.11 3.73
CA THR A 120 -2.62 -0.94 4.53
C THR A 120 -1.80 -1.34 5.74
N GLN A 121 -0.47 -1.28 5.64
CA GLN A 121 0.44 -1.65 6.71
C GLN A 121 1.77 -0.90 6.61
N ILE A 122 2.38 -0.66 7.77
CA ILE A 122 3.76 -0.20 7.91
C ILE A 122 4.53 -1.23 8.75
N ASP A 123 5.74 -1.56 8.34
CA ASP A 123 6.71 -2.29 9.16
C ASP A 123 7.89 -1.40 9.49
N CYS A 124 8.03 -1.05 10.77
CA CYS A 124 9.09 -0.17 11.28
C CYS A 124 10.42 -0.88 11.51
N SER A 125 10.51 -2.18 11.25
CA SER A 125 11.79 -2.88 11.32
C SER A 125 12.66 -2.47 10.14
N PRO A 126 13.96 -2.18 10.34
CA PRO A 126 14.86 -1.98 9.22
C PRO A 126 14.89 -3.28 8.42
N GLY A 127 14.51 -3.20 7.14
CA GLY A 127 14.68 -4.31 6.22
C GLY A 127 16.15 -4.72 6.24
N ARG A 128 16.45 -5.90 6.78
CA ARG A 128 17.76 -6.53 6.58
C ARG A 128 17.87 -6.82 5.08
N HIS A 129 18.66 -6.00 4.39
CA HIS A 129 19.20 -6.34 3.09
C HIS A 129 20.68 -6.68 3.28
#